data_AF-A0A831KHA7-F1
#
_entry.id   AF-A0A831KHA7-F1
#
_cell.length_a   1.000
_cell.length_b   1.000
_cell.length_c   1.000
_cell.angle_alpha   90.00
_cell.angle_beta   90.00
_cell.angle_gamma   90.00
#
_symmetry.space_group_name_H-M   'P 1'
#
loop_
_entity.id
_entity.type
_entity.pdbx_description
1 polymer ?
#
loop_
_entity_poly.entity_id
_entity_poly.type
_entity_poly.pdbx_seq_one_letter_code
_entity_poly.pdbx_strand_id
1 'polypeptide(L)'
;MAKIFSFSVSDDKIELIRILEEWSKQKQLSNRVVRLLESFIITGNLNFDNNGVSGDFLKLVEIERQLIELKNHISIIPKLEDEIRNLKAKLQEKQEQQQNQDGHIKLLRELFNDLLEHGTMLNNLLISERYEELGDKVESRLTVFAAENQLSLPQAKELFYLAFPELRGKIKL
;
A
#
# COMPACT_ATOMS: atom_id res chain seq x y z
N MET A 1 15.60 15.98 79.75
CA MET A 1 14.58 16.80 79.04
C MET A 1 14.82 16.67 77.55
N ALA A 2 13.91 16.03 76.80
CA ALA A 2 14.04 15.91 75.36
C ALA A 2 13.64 17.24 74.70
N LYS A 3 14.50 17.79 73.83
CA LYS A 3 14.16 18.94 72.99
C LYS A 3 13.17 18.48 71.92
N ILE A 4 11.93 18.94 72.02
CA ILE A 4 10.92 18.77 70.98
C ILE A 4 11.21 19.83 69.93
N PHE A 5 11.62 19.40 68.73
CA PHE A 5 11.74 20.26 67.57
C PHE A 5 10.43 20.18 66.78
N SER A 6 9.63 21.25 66.80
CA SER A 6 8.49 21.40 65.90
C SER A 6 8.97 22.05 64.60
N PHE A 7 8.97 21.30 63.50
CA PHE A 7 9.16 21.87 62.18
C PHE A 7 7.79 22.23 61.62
N SER A 8 7.51 23.52 61.41
CA SER A 8 6.29 23.95 60.71
C SER A 8 6.46 23.65 59.22
N VAL A 9 5.69 22.68 58.72
CA VAL A 9 5.52 22.46 57.29
C VAL A 9 4.53 23.53 56.80
N SER A 10 4.84 24.22 55.69
CA SER A 10 3.93 25.22 55.12
C SER A 10 2.59 24.58 54.71
N ASP A 11 1.48 25.30 54.86
CA ASP A 11 0.13 24.77 54.64
C ASP A 11 -0.05 24.12 53.26
N ASP A 12 0.54 24.70 52.20
CA ASP A 12 0.54 24.16 50.84
C ASP A 12 1.16 22.75 50.74
N LYS A 13 2.18 22.48 51.56
CA LYS A 13 2.86 21.17 51.60
C LYS A 13 2.04 20.16 52.41
N ILE A 14 1.30 20.62 53.41
CA ILE A 14 0.36 19.77 54.18
C ILE A 14 -0.80 19.34 53.27
N GLU A 15 -1.31 20.26 52.45
CA GLU A 15 -2.38 19.96 51.50
C GLU A 15 -1.92 18.99 50.41
N LEU A 16 -0.71 19.19 49.86
CA LEU A 16 -0.10 18.24 48.93
C LEU A 16 0.07 16.85 49.55
N ILE A 17 0.57 16.77 50.78
CA ILE A 17 0.72 15.50 51.50
C ILE A 17 -0.65 14.82 51.66
N ARG A 18 -1.70 15.58 52.00
CA ARG A 18 -3.06 15.03 52.15
C ARG A 18 -3.60 14.47 50.83
N ILE A 19 -3.40 15.18 49.71
CA ILE A 19 -3.82 14.73 48.38
C ILE A 19 -3.08 13.44 47.98
N LEU A 20 -1.76 13.37 48.22
CA LEU A 20 -0.95 12.19 47.92
C LEU A 20 -1.34 10.99 48.81
N GLU A 21 -1.63 11.21 50.08
CA GLU A 21 -2.14 10.18 50.99
C GLU A 21 -3.50 9.65 50.55
N GLU A 22 -4.39 10.52 50.08
CA GLU A 22 -5.71 10.13 49.59
C GLU A 22 -5.60 9.29 48.30
N TRP A 23 -4.76 9.71 47.35
CA TRP A 23 -4.48 8.92 46.14
C TRP A 23 -3.79 7.60 46.44
N SER A 24 -2.96 7.55 47.48
CA SER A 24 -2.34 6.32 47.98
C SER A 24 -3.39 5.36 48.56
N LYS A 25 -4.29 5.86 49.41
CA LYS A 25 -5.41 5.07 49.97
C LYS A 25 -6.32 4.50 48.89
N GLN A 26 -6.54 5.25 47.82
CA GLN A 26 -7.34 4.83 46.66
C GLN A 26 -6.59 3.92 45.66
N LYS A 27 -5.30 3.61 45.91
CA LYS A 27 -4.41 2.87 45.00
C LYS A 27 -4.29 3.50 43.60
N GLN A 28 -4.47 4.81 43.50
CA GLN A 28 -4.39 5.56 42.23
C GLN A 28 -3.13 6.43 42.12
N LEU A 29 -2.32 6.49 43.16
CA LEU A 29 -1.15 7.37 43.25
C LEU A 29 -0.21 7.23 42.04
N SER A 30 0.19 6.01 41.70
CA SER A 30 1.09 5.75 40.57
C SER A 30 0.50 6.24 39.25
N ASN A 31 -0.76 5.89 38.96
CA ASN A 31 -1.43 6.29 37.72
C ASN A 31 -1.61 7.80 37.62
N ARG A 32 -1.90 8.48 38.73
CA ARG A 32 -2.10 9.94 38.77
C ARG A 32 -0.77 10.68 38.59
N VAL A 33 0.30 10.21 39.25
CA VAL A 33 1.65 10.77 39.09
C VAL A 33 2.18 10.54 37.68
N VAL A 34 2.03 9.34 37.13
CA VAL A 34 2.44 9.03 35.75
C VAL A 34 1.68 9.92 34.75
N ARG A 35 0.36 10.11 34.91
CA ARG A 35 -0.41 11.01 34.04
C ARG A 35 0.04 12.46 34.13
N LEU A 36 0.38 12.96 35.33
CA LEU A 36 0.90 14.31 35.50
C LEU A 36 2.27 14.48 34.83
N LEU A 37 3.12 13.45 34.91
CA LEU A 37 4.43 13.45 34.24
C LEU A 37 4.30 13.31 32.72
N GLU A 38 3.39 12.47 32.22
CA GLU A 38 3.08 12.35 30.80
C GLU A 38 2.54 13.66 30.25
N SER A 39 1.61 14.32 30.96
CA SER A 39 1.11 15.63 30.54
C SER A 39 2.22 16.67 30.54
N PHE A 40 3.14 16.64 31.53
CA PHE A 40 4.31 17.51 31.59
C PHE A 40 5.25 17.33 30.39
N ILE A 41 5.49 16.09 29.99
CA ILE A 41 6.34 15.74 28.83
C ILE A 41 5.68 16.14 27.50
N ILE A 42 4.36 15.99 27.39
CA ILE A 42 3.62 16.23 26.14
C ILE A 42 3.40 17.74 25.89
N THR A 43 3.10 18.53 26.92
CA THR A 43 2.72 19.95 26.73
C THR A 43 3.85 20.95 27.00
N GLY A 44 4.93 20.53 27.66
CA GLY A 44 6.15 21.34 27.84
C GLY A 44 5.99 22.66 28.61
N ASN A 45 4.85 22.89 29.28
CA ASN A 45 4.53 24.18 29.89
C ASN A 45 4.38 24.07 31.42
N LEU A 46 5.11 24.93 32.15
CA LEU A 46 5.37 24.86 33.60
C LEU A 46 4.56 25.87 34.43
N ASN A 47 3.46 26.42 33.91
CA ASN A 47 2.66 27.39 34.65
C ASN A 47 1.58 26.69 35.48
N PHE A 48 2.01 26.03 36.56
CA PHE A 48 1.12 25.63 37.65
C PHE A 48 1.01 26.79 38.63
N ASP A 49 0.14 27.76 38.34
CA ASP A 49 -0.32 28.66 39.39
C ASP A 49 -1.15 27.87 40.40
N ASN A 50 -0.93 28.19 41.68
CA ASN A 50 -1.24 27.44 42.89
C ASN A 50 -2.73 27.18 43.19
N ASN A 51 -3.62 27.31 42.20
CA ASN A 51 -5.04 26.98 42.32
C ASN A 51 -5.34 25.73 41.51
N GLY A 52 -5.36 24.60 42.22
CA GLY A 52 -5.95 23.31 41.86
C GLY A 52 -6.12 23.01 40.38
N VAL A 53 -5.43 21.98 39.90
CA VAL A 53 -5.71 21.34 38.60
C VAL A 53 -7.19 20.97 38.56
N SER A 54 -8.01 21.86 38.00
CA SER A 54 -9.46 21.69 37.88
C SER A 54 -9.72 20.47 37.00
N GLY A 55 -10.78 19.72 37.29
CA GLY A 55 -11.24 18.65 36.41
C GLY A 55 -11.44 19.12 34.97
N ASP A 56 -11.69 20.42 34.77
CA ASP A 56 -11.82 21.04 33.45
C ASP A 56 -10.48 21.20 32.73
N PHE A 57 -9.38 21.43 33.45
CA PHE A 57 -8.03 21.46 32.87
C PHE A 57 -7.62 20.08 32.35
N LEU A 58 -7.89 19.02 33.12
CA LEU A 58 -7.62 17.65 32.67
C LEU A 58 -8.44 17.28 31.44
N LYS A 59 -9.72 17.68 31.39
CA LYS A 59 -10.56 17.50 30.20
C LYS A 59 -10.02 18.27 29.00
N LEU A 60 -9.54 19.50 29.21
CA LEU A 60 -8.98 20.33 28.14
C LEU A 60 -7.74 19.68 27.52
N VAL A 61 -6.81 19.19 28.35
CA VAL A 61 -5.62 18.47 27.88
C VAL A 61 -6.00 17.19 27.13
N GLU A 62 -7.01 16.46 27.59
CA GLU A 62 -7.48 15.25 26.91
C GLU A 62 -8.12 15.55 25.54
N ILE A 63 -8.92 16.62 25.45
CA ILE A 63 -9.51 17.09 24.19
C ILE A 63 -8.41 17.55 23.22
N GLU A 64 -7.40 18.29 23.69
CA GLU A 64 -6.28 18.73 22.87
C GLU A 64 -5.48 17.53 22.32
N ARG A 65 -5.26 16.50 23.14
CA ARG A 65 -4.60 15.27 22.70
C ARG A 65 -5.38 14.57 21.59
N GLN A 66 -6.69 14.38 21.79
CA GLN A 66 -7.56 13.77 20.78
C GLN A 66 -7.57 14.57 19.47
N LEU A 67 -7.53 15.90 19.57
CA LEU A 67 -7.50 16.79 18.40
C LEU A 67 -6.19 16.67 17.62
N ILE A 68 -5.05 16.51 18.30
CA ILE A 68 -3.75 16.26 17.66
C ILE A 68 -3.74 14.89 16.98
N GLU A 69 -4.21 13.84 17.64
CA GLU A 69 -4.33 12.50 17.05
C GLU A 69 -5.20 12.53 15.78
N LEU A 70 -6.35 13.20 15.83
CA LEU A 70 -7.24 13.35 14.68
C LEU A 70 -6.58 14.11 13.52
N LYS A 71 -5.87 15.20 13.80
CA LYS A 71 -5.09 15.94 12.77
C LYS A 71 -4.04 15.06 12.11
N ASN A 72 -3.35 14.23 12.89
CA ASN A 72 -2.39 13.28 12.34
C ASN A 72 -3.08 12.25 11.44
N HIS A 73 -4.23 11.71 11.82
CA HIS A 73 -5.01 10.81 10.96
C HIS A 73 -5.48 11.48 9.68
N ILE A 74 -5.97 12.72 9.74
CA ILE A 74 -6.38 13.49 8.57
C ILE A 74 -5.18 13.73 7.63
N SER A 75 -3.99 13.96 8.17
CA SER A 75 -2.77 14.16 7.37
C SER A 75 -2.35 12.93 6.54
N ILE A 76 -2.83 11.74 6.90
CA ILE A 76 -2.56 10.49 6.17
C ILE A 76 -3.52 10.33 4.98
N ILE A 77 -4.72 10.93 5.03
CA ILE A 77 -5.74 10.79 3.99
C ILE A 77 -5.20 11.17 2.60
N PRO A 78 -4.54 12.33 2.38
CA PRO A 78 -4.03 12.69 1.06
C PRO A 78 -3.02 11.68 0.51
N LYS A 79 -2.18 11.10 1.38
CA LYS A 79 -1.19 10.08 0.98
C LYS A 79 -1.87 8.81 0.49
N LEU A 80 -2.92 8.38 1.18
CA LEU A 80 -3.72 7.21 0.79
C LEU A 80 -4.51 7.48 -0.50
N GLU A 81 -5.05 8.68 -0.67
CA GLU A 81 -5.75 9.07 -1.91
C GLU A 81 -4.81 9.05 -3.12
N ASP A 82 -3.58 9.55 -2.97
CA ASP A 82 -2.56 9.50 -4.02
C ASP A 82 -2.13 8.06 -4.32
N GLU A 83 -1.94 7.22 -3.30
CA GLU A 83 -1.63 5.80 -3.48
C GLU A 83 -2.75 5.06 -4.23
N ILE A 84 -4.01 5.30 -3.86
CA ILE A 84 -5.18 4.75 -4.55
C ILE A 84 -5.20 5.21 -6.01
N ARG A 85 -4.95 6.49 -6.28
CA ARG A 85 -4.94 7.03 -7.64
C ARG A 85 -3.87 6.36 -8.49
N ASN A 86 -2.66 6.22 -7.95
CA ASN A 86 -1.55 5.55 -8.61
C ASN A 86 -1.85 4.07 -8.88
N LEU A 87 -2.46 3.36 -7.92
CA LEU A 87 -2.85 1.97 -8.11
C LEU A 87 -3.95 1.81 -9.16
N LYS A 88 -4.95 2.69 -9.17
CA LYS A 88 -6.00 2.70 -10.20
C LYS A 88 -5.43 2.92 -11.59
N ALA A 89 -4.51 3.88 -11.76
CA ALA A 89 -3.85 4.13 -13.03
C ALA A 89 -3.07 2.90 -13.53
N LYS A 90 -2.26 2.28 -12.67
CA LYS A 90 -1.53 1.06 -13.00
C LYS A 90 -2.44 -0.12 -13.38
N LEU A 91 -3.59 -0.25 -12.72
CA LEU A 91 -4.56 -1.30 -13.04
C LEU A 91 -5.22 -1.04 -14.40
N GLN A 92 -5.56 0.22 -14.69
CA GLN A 92 -6.13 0.58 -15.98
C GLN A 92 -5.15 0.33 -17.12
N GLU A 93 -3.89 0.75 -16.99
CA GLU A 93 -2.84 0.46 -17.97
C GLU A 93 -2.66 -1.04 -18.21
N LYS A 94 -2.68 -1.85 -17.15
CA LYS A 94 -2.62 -3.31 -17.26
C LYS A 94 -3.82 -3.89 -17.99
N GLN A 95 -5.03 -3.40 -17.71
CA GLN A 95 -6.24 -3.86 -18.39
C GLN A 95 -6.22 -3.51 -19.87
N GLU A 96 -5.81 -2.29 -20.23
CA GLU A 96 -5.68 -1.85 -21.62
C GLU A 96 -4.63 -2.68 -22.37
N GLN A 97 -3.47 -2.94 -21.73
CA GLN A 97 -2.44 -3.81 -22.29
C GLN A 97 -2.96 -5.24 -22.52
N GLN A 98 -3.70 -5.79 -21.56
CA GLN A 98 -4.25 -7.13 -21.67
C GLN A 98 -5.33 -7.22 -22.76
N GLN A 99 -6.21 -6.22 -22.87
CA GLN A 99 -7.21 -6.16 -23.94
C GLN A 99 -6.57 -6.07 -25.32
N ASN A 100 -5.54 -5.24 -25.47
CA ASN A 100 -4.79 -5.14 -26.73
C ASN A 100 -4.10 -6.46 -27.07
N GLN A 101 -3.52 -7.12 -26.07
CA GLN A 101 -2.89 -8.43 -26.23
C GLN A 101 -3.90 -9.51 -26.67
N ASP A 102 -5.07 -9.57 -26.03
CA ASP A 102 -6.14 -10.50 -26.39
C ASP A 102 -6.66 -10.22 -27.82
N GLY A 103 -6.78 -8.94 -28.20
CA GLY A 103 -7.11 -8.52 -29.57
C GLY A 103 -6.09 -9.00 -30.60
N HIS A 104 -4.79 -8.79 -30.34
CA HIS A 104 -3.72 -9.26 -31.21
C HIS A 104 -3.68 -10.79 -31.31
N ILE A 105 -3.91 -11.51 -30.21
CA ILE A 105 -3.99 -12.98 -30.20
C ILE A 105 -5.13 -13.46 -31.11
N LYS A 106 -6.29 -12.81 -31.06
CA LYS A 106 -7.42 -13.13 -31.93
C LYS A 106 -7.08 -12.91 -33.41
N LEU A 107 -6.50 -11.76 -33.75
CA LEU A 107 -6.07 -11.45 -35.12
C LEU A 107 -5.02 -12.45 -35.63
N LEU A 108 -4.09 -12.88 -34.78
CA LEU A 108 -3.11 -13.91 -35.14
C LEU A 108 -3.78 -15.26 -35.41
N ARG A 109 -4.79 -15.64 -34.63
CA ARG A 109 -5.58 -16.86 -34.91
C ARG A 109 -6.32 -16.78 -36.24
N GLU A 110 -6.82 -15.62 -36.60
CA GLU A 110 -7.47 -15.39 -37.90
C GLU A 110 -6.46 -15.40 -39.05
N LEU A 111 -5.32 -14.70 -38.91
CA LEU A 111 -4.25 -14.62 -39.89
C LEU A 111 -3.63 -15.99 -40.21
N PHE A 112 -3.53 -16.84 -39.20
CA PHE A 112 -2.99 -18.20 -39.29
C PHE A 112 -4.08 -19.27 -39.18
N ASN A 113 -5.31 -18.97 -39.59
CA ASN A 113 -6.38 -19.98 -39.64
C ASN A 113 -6.02 -21.13 -40.59
N ASP A 114 -5.15 -20.89 -41.58
CA ASP A 114 -4.57 -21.92 -42.43
C ASP A 114 -3.59 -22.86 -41.71
N LEU A 115 -3.20 -22.62 -40.45
CA LEU A 115 -2.58 -23.67 -39.62
C LEU A 115 -3.62 -24.69 -39.13
N LEU A 116 -4.88 -24.29 -38.97
CA LEU A 116 -5.96 -25.08 -38.40
C LEU A 116 -6.79 -25.79 -39.47
N GLU A 117 -6.92 -25.20 -40.66
CA GLU A 117 -7.68 -25.77 -41.77
C GLU A 117 -6.95 -26.93 -42.46
N HIS A 118 -7.62 -28.07 -42.60
CA HIS A 118 -7.03 -29.23 -43.26
C HIS A 118 -6.81 -29.02 -44.76
N GLY A 119 -5.62 -29.42 -45.23
CA GLY A 119 -5.26 -29.38 -46.66
C GLY A 119 -4.64 -28.07 -47.13
N THR A 120 -4.51 -27.07 -46.26
CA THR A 120 -3.79 -25.83 -46.56
C THR A 120 -2.28 -26.01 -46.53
N MET A 121 -1.54 -25.07 -47.11
CA MET A 121 -0.08 -25.12 -47.15
C MET A 121 0.55 -25.21 -45.75
N LEU A 122 0.14 -24.36 -44.79
CA LEU A 122 0.75 -24.36 -43.46
C LEU A 122 0.35 -25.60 -42.64
N ASN A 123 -0.91 -26.06 -42.72
CA ASN A 123 -1.34 -27.28 -42.06
C ASN A 123 -0.61 -28.52 -42.62
N ASN A 124 -0.41 -28.59 -43.94
CA ASN A 124 0.34 -29.67 -44.57
C ASN A 124 1.81 -29.68 -44.11
N LEU A 125 2.45 -28.51 -43.98
CA LEU A 125 3.81 -28.39 -43.44
C LEU A 125 3.88 -28.81 -41.96
N LEU A 126 2.86 -28.46 -41.17
CA LEU A 126 2.74 -28.83 -39.77
C LEU A 126 2.59 -30.35 -39.57
N ILE A 127 1.73 -31.00 -40.36
CA ILE A 127 1.49 -32.45 -40.32
C ILE A 127 2.70 -33.22 -40.87
N SER A 128 3.37 -32.68 -41.89
CA SER A 128 4.56 -33.29 -42.50
C SER A 128 5.84 -33.02 -41.70
N GLU A 129 5.74 -32.40 -40.52
CA GLU A 129 6.85 -32.08 -39.61
C GLU A 129 7.99 -31.26 -40.26
N ARG A 130 7.67 -30.49 -41.30
CA ARG A 130 8.62 -29.59 -41.98
C ARG A 130 8.76 -28.27 -41.24
N TYR A 131 9.23 -28.34 -40.00
CA TYR A 131 9.22 -27.22 -39.06
C TYR A 131 10.11 -26.04 -39.46
N GLU A 132 11.20 -26.26 -40.20
CA GLU A 132 12.05 -25.17 -40.72
C GLU A 132 11.32 -24.35 -41.79
N GLU A 133 10.80 -25.02 -42.82
CA GLU A 133 10.01 -24.38 -43.89
C GLU A 133 8.74 -23.70 -43.33
N LEU A 134 8.12 -24.31 -42.32
CA LEU A 134 6.98 -23.73 -41.61
C LEU A 134 7.38 -22.46 -40.84
N GLY A 135 8.52 -22.51 -40.14
CA GLY A 135 9.08 -21.38 -39.40
C GLY A 135 9.30 -20.16 -40.28
N ASP A 136 9.98 -20.34 -41.42
CA ASP A 136 10.26 -19.24 -42.37
C ASP A 136 8.98 -18.59 -42.90
N LYS A 137 7.96 -19.40 -43.21
CA LYS A 137 6.66 -18.89 -43.71
C LYS A 137 5.88 -18.16 -42.64
N VAL A 138 5.91 -18.66 -41.40
CA VAL A 138 5.28 -18.00 -40.26
C VAL A 138 6.01 -16.69 -39.92
N GLU A 139 7.34 -16.69 -39.90
CA GLU A 139 8.14 -15.50 -39.61
C GLU A 139 7.94 -14.39 -40.64
N SER A 140 7.88 -14.74 -41.93
CA SER A 140 7.58 -13.78 -43.00
C SER A 140 6.22 -13.09 -42.79
N ARG A 141 5.17 -13.86 -42.45
CA ARG A 141 3.84 -13.29 -42.17
C ARG A 141 3.80 -12.51 -40.86
N LEU A 142 4.51 -12.97 -39.83
CA LEU A 142 4.63 -12.24 -38.57
C LEU A 142 5.35 -10.90 -38.72
N THR A 143 6.28 -10.80 -39.66
CA THR A 143 6.97 -9.54 -39.95
C THR A 143 5.99 -8.49 -40.50
N VAL A 144 5.09 -8.90 -41.39
CA VAL A 144 4.03 -8.03 -41.92
C VAL A 144 3.04 -7.66 -40.81
N PHE A 145 2.59 -8.65 -40.02
CA PHE A 145 1.70 -8.42 -38.89
C PHE A 145 2.30 -7.44 -37.86
N ALA A 146 3.59 -7.58 -37.55
CA ALA A 146 4.31 -6.71 -36.64
C ALA A 146 4.34 -5.27 -37.16
N ALA A 147 4.61 -5.08 -38.46
CA ALA A 147 4.61 -3.76 -39.09
C ALA A 147 3.21 -3.11 -39.08
N GLU A 148 2.16 -3.87 -39.40
CA GLU A 148 0.78 -3.38 -39.44
C GLU A 148 0.24 -3.00 -38.05
N ASN A 149 0.64 -3.73 -37.00
CA ASN A 149 0.17 -3.51 -35.63
C ASN A 149 1.16 -2.69 -34.77
N GLN A 150 2.19 -2.10 -35.39
CA GLN A 150 3.22 -1.29 -34.69
C GLN A 150 3.92 -2.04 -33.55
N LEU A 151 4.12 -3.34 -33.73
CA LEU A 151 4.83 -4.21 -32.79
C LEU A 151 6.25 -4.46 -33.28
N SER A 152 7.15 -4.75 -32.34
CA SER A 152 8.45 -5.33 -32.72
C SER A 152 8.29 -6.80 -33.13
N LEU A 153 9.15 -7.29 -34.02
CA LEU A 153 9.13 -8.70 -34.43
C LEU A 153 9.24 -9.68 -33.23
N PRO A 154 10.10 -9.45 -32.21
CA PRO A 154 10.11 -10.29 -31.01
C PRO A 154 8.77 -10.31 -30.25
N GLN A 155 8.08 -9.17 -30.16
CA GLN A 155 6.76 -9.11 -29.52
C GLN A 155 5.70 -9.89 -30.32
N ALA A 156 5.72 -9.77 -31.64
CA ALA A 156 4.82 -10.53 -32.51
C ALA A 156 5.06 -12.05 -32.39
N LYS A 157 6.32 -12.49 -32.25
CA LYS A 157 6.67 -13.90 -32.01
C LYS A 157 6.13 -14.42 -30.68
N GLU A 158 6.27 -13.64 -29.60
CA GLU A 158 5.71 -14.03 -28.30
C GLU A 158 4.17 -14.08 -28.34
N LEU A 159 3.52 -13.10 -28.98
CA LEU A 159 2.06 -13.12 -29.18
C LEU A 159 1.61 -14.31 -30.03
N PHE A 160 2.40 -14.70 -31.03
CA PHE A 160 2.15 -15.89 -31.83
C PHE A 160 2.19 -17.16 -30.99
N TYR A 161 3.19 -17.33 -30.10
CA TYR A 161 3.25 -18.49 -29.22
C TYR A 161 2.16 -18.48 -28.14
N LEU A 162 1.64 -17.31 -27.77
CA LEU A 162 0.44 -17.23 -26.93
C LEU A 162 -0.82 -17.63 -27.70
N ALA A 163 -0.90 -17.28 -28.98
CA ALA A 163 -1.99 -17.69 -29.86
C ALA A 163 -1.93 -19.18 -30.20
N PHE A 164 -0.74 -19.76 -30.38
CA PHE A 164 -0.50 -21.17 -30.73
C PHE A 164 0.54 -21.82 -29.79
N PRO A 165 0.17 -22.11 -28.52
CA PRO A 165 1.10 -22.65 -27.53
C PRO A 165 1.73 -23.99 -27.93
N GLU A 166 1.01 -24.82 -28.67
CA GLU A 166 1.41 -26.13 -29.16
C GLU A 166 2.59 -26.10 -30.16
N LEU A 167 2.90 -24.94 -30.73
CA LEU A 167 4.00 -24.74 -31.66
C LEU A 167 5.28 -24.26 -30.96
N ARG A 168 5.18 -23.90 -29.66
CA ARG A 168 6.32 -23.44 -28.88
C ARG A 168 7.34 -24.57 -28.74
N GLY A 169 8.56 -24.32 -29.23
CA GLY A 169 9.65 -25.30 -29.23
C GLY A 169 9.61 -26.32 -30.37
N LYS A 170 8.55 -26.33 -31.20
CA LYS A 170 8.49 -27.16 -32.42
C LYS A 170 9.01 -26.43 -33.64
N ILE A 171 8.57 -25.17 -33.79
CA ILE A 171 9.07 -24.26 -34.82
C ILE A 171 9.97 -23.22 -34.18
N LYS A 172 11.08 -22.92 -34.86
CA LYS A 172 12.01 -21.89 -34.46
C LYS A 172 11.67 -20.63 -35.26
N LEU A 173 11.11 -19.63 -34.57
CA LEU A 173 10.79 -18.32 -35.13
C LEU A 173 11.88 -17.33 -34.74
#